data_AF-A0A8J4U6K8-F1
#
_entry.id   AF-A0A8J4U6K8-F1
#
_cell.length_a   1.000
_cell.length_b   1.000
_cell.length_c   1.000
_cell.angle_alpha   90.00
_cell.angle_beta   90.00
_cell.angle_gamma   90.00
#
_symmetry.space_group_name_H-M   'P 1'
#
loop_
_entity.id
_entity.type
_entity.pdbx_description
1 polymer ?
#
loop_
_entity_poly.entity_id
_entity_poly.type
_entity_poly.pdbx_seq_one_letter_code
_entity_poly.pdbx_strand_id
1 'polypeptide(L)'
;HPREFLISQLEQIQASKLQTADSPCLFDDSNLDAVCSILDPTNQGFISYNQYREAMKTLGIQDFNECPQGLENDRISHYIFKQEA
;
A
#
# COMPACT_ATOMS: atom_id res chain seq x y z
N HIS A 1 5.13 22.75 8.84
CA HIS A 1 4.03 23.13 7.92
C HIS A 1 3.77 22.02 6.91
N PRO A 2 2.53 21.82 6.41
CA PRO A 2 2.21 20.74 5.45
C PRO A 2 3.08 20.76 4.18
N ARG A 3 3.44 21.97 3.71
CA ARG A 3 4.34 22.15 2.57
C ARG A 3 5.75 21.61 2.84
N GLU A 4 6.33 21.89 4.00
CA GLU A 4 7.67 21.42 4.38
C GLU A 4 7.70 19.90 4.52
N PHE A 5 6.65 19.33 5.10
CA PHE A 5 6.49 17.88 5.20
C PHE A 5 6.44 17.21 3.82
N LEU A 6 5.66 17.74 2.88
CA LEU A 6 5.63 17.22 1.51
C LEU A 6 6.98 17.34 0.81
N ILE A 7 7.70 18.44 1.02
CA ILE A 7 9.05 18.62 0.45
C ILE A 7 10.01 17.56 1.00
N SER A 8 10.03 17.34 2.33
CA SER A 8 10.93 16.35 2.93
C SER A 8 10.61 14.91 2.50
N GLN A 9 9.33 14.58 2.26
CA GLN A 9 8.96 13.27 1.73
C GLN A 9 9.42 13.10 0.27
N LEU A 10 9.26 14.15 -0.55
CA LEU A 10 9.70 14.14 -1.94
C LEU A 10 11.24 14.02 -2.08
N GLU A 11 12.00 14.70 -1.21
CA GLU A 11 13.46 14.60 -1.17
C GLU A 11 13.93 13.18 -0.82
N GLN A 12 13.27 12.52 0.13
CA GLN A 12 13.56 11.12 0.49
C GLN A 12 13.26 10.16 -0.67
N ILE A 13 12.13 10.34 -1.37
CA ILE A 13 11.78 9.55 -2.56
C ILE A 13 12.78 9.80 -3.71
N GLN A 14 13.27 11.03 -3.86
CA GLN A 14 14.26 11.35 -4.88
C GLN A 14 15.61 10.67 -4.58
N ALA A 15 16.04 10.70 -3.32
CA ALA A 15 17.28 10.08 -2.87
C ALA A 15 17.24 8.55 -3.02
N SER A 16 16.08 7.93 -2.72
CA SER A 16 15.91 6.49 -2.88
C SER A 16 15.85 6.02 -4.32
N LYS A 17 15.37 6.83 -5.27
CA LYS A 17 15.41 6.48 -6.70
C LYS A 17 16.83 6.41 -7.27
N LEU A 18 17.80 7.07 -6.63
CA LEU A 18 19.20 7.09 -7.04
C LEU A 18 20.02 5.94 -6.42
N GLN A 19 19.52 5.30 -5.38
CA GLN A 19 20.11 4.12 -4.78
C GLN A 19 19.21 2.91 -5.11
N THR A 20 19.77 1.77 -5.48
CA THR A 20 19.02 0.49 -5.49
C THR A 20 18.72 0.01 -4.07
N ALA A 21 18.27 0.92 -3.22
CA ALA A 21 17.83 0.67 -1.85
C ALA A 21 16.34 0.94 -1.81
N ASP A 22 15.61 0.08 -1.10
CA ASP A 22 14.16 0.10 -0.98
C ASP A 22 13.65 1.52 -0.87
N SER A 23 12.88 1.95 -1.88
CA SER A 23 12.26 3.26 -1.85
C SER A 23 11.46 3.34 -0.56
N PRO A 24 11.65 4.38 0.29
CA PRO A 24 10.82 4.52 1.46
C PRO A 24 9.38 4.52 0.95
N CYS A 25 8.61 3.53 1.38
CA CYS A 25 7.19 3.49 1.09
C CYS A 25 6.65 4.84 1.57
N LEU A 26 6.04 5.60 0.66
CA LEU A 26 5.46 6.90 1.00
C LEU A 26 4.40 6.75 2.10
N PHE A 27 3.83 5.55 2.21
CA PHE A 27 2.78 5.17 3.11
C PHE A 27 3.39 4.44 4.31
N ASP A 28 3.19 4.99 5.50
CA ASP A 28 3.46 4.28 6.74
C ASP A 28 2.28 3.36 7.11
N ASP A 29 2.43 2.56 8.17
CA ASP A 29 1.38 1.67 8.67
C ASP A 29 0.04 2.40 8.92
N SER A 30 0.09 3.66 9.39
CA SER A 30 -1.11 4.45 9.66
C SER A 30 -1.81 4.86 8.37
N ASN A 31 -1.05 5.14 7.31
CA ASN A 31 -1.61 5.40 5.98
C ASN A 31 -2.22 4.12 5.39
N LEU A 32 -1.58 2.97 5.55
CA LEU A 32 -2.11 1.70 5.09
C LEU A 32 -3.39 1.30 5.86
N ASP A 33 -3.48 1.59 7.16
CA ASP A 33 -4.72 1.46 7.94
C ASP A 33 -5.86 2.31 7.39
N ALA A 34 -5.57 3.56 7.01
CA ALA A 34 -6.54 4.43 6.39
C ALA A 34 -6.99 3.90 5.01
N VAL A 35 -6.06 3.39 4.19
CA VAL A 35 -6.38 2.75 2.90
C VAL A 35 -7.28 1.53 3.09
N CYS A 36 -6.95 0.63 4.03
CA CYS A 36 -7.80 -0.51 4.36
C CYS A 36 -9.20 -0.08 4.78
N SER A 37 -9.30 0.97 5.59
CA SER A 37 -10.60 1.52 6.03
C SER A 37 -11.43 2.10 4.87
N ILE A 38 -10.77 2.63 3.84
CA ILE A 38 -11.43 3.12 2.61
C ILE A 38 -11.90 1.95 1.74
N LEU A 39 -11.11 0.87 1.65
CA LEU A 39 -11.40 -0.29 0.81
C LEU A 39 -12.40 -1.26 1.45
N ASP A 40 -12.45 -1.34 2.78
CA ASP A 40 -13.39 -2.13 3.57
C ASP A 40 -14.22 -1.24 4.50
N PRO A 41 -15.19 -0.47 3.96
CA PRO A 41 -16.05 0.41 4.75
C PRO A 41 -16.97 -0.37 5.71
N THR A 42 -17.13 -1.68 5.48
CA THR A 42 -17.92 -2.58 6.32
C THR A 42 -17.13 -3.17 7.50
N ASN A 43 -15.82 -2.94 7.56
CA ASN A 43 -14.91 -3.45 8.57
C ASN A 43 -15.01 -4.98 8.76
N GLN A 44 -15.06 -5.69 7.64
CA GLN A 44 -15.04 -7.15 7.56
C GLN A 44 -13.64 -7.74 7.76
N GLY A 45 -12.59 -6.93 7.64
CA GLY A 45 -11.18 -7.32 7.79
C GLY A 45 -10.54 -7.86 6.51
N PHE A 46 -11.24 -7.77 5.38
CA PHE A 46 -10.77 -8.24 4.08
C PHE A 46 -11.25 -7.34 2.93
N ILE A 47 -10.49 -7.38 1.84
CA ILE A 47 -10.78 -6.70 0.58
C ILE A 47 -10.82 -7.73 -0.56
N SER A 48 -11.55 -7.41 -1.63
CA SER A 48 -11.54 -8.24 -2.85
C SER A 48 -10.19 -8.18 -3.58
N TYR A 49 -9.92 -9.17 -4.42
CA TYR A 49 -8.72 -9.21 -5.26
C TYR A 49 -8.63 -8.01 -6.20
N ASN A 50 -9.77 -7.56 -6.74
CA ASN A 50 -9.76 -6.37 -7.59
C ASN A 50 -9.34 -5.13 -6.78
N GLN A 51 -9.85 -4.95 -5.57
CA GLN A 51 -9.45 -3.85 -4.69
C GLN A 51 -7.97 -3.94 -4.30
N TYR A 52 -7.48 -5.13 -3.93
CA TYR A 52 -6.07 -5.37 -3.65
C TYR A 52 -5.18 -4.93 -4.84
N ARG A 53 -5.48 -5.42 -6.04
CA ARG A 53 -4.68 -5.15 -7.24
C ARG A 53 -4.68 -3.67 -7.63
N GLU A 54 -5.85 -3.04 -7.60
CA GLU A 54 -5.96 -1.61 -7.95
C GLU A 54 -5.34 -0.72 -6.87
N ALA A 55 -5.42 -1.10 -5.59
CA ALA A 55 -4.73 -0.41 -4.51
C ALA A 55 -3.20 -0.48 -4.69
N MET A 56 -2.63 -1.67 -4.96
CA MET A 56 -1.19 -1.80 -5.20
C MET A 56 -0.70 -0.89 -6.35
N LYS A 57 -1.41 -0.90 -7.48
CA LYS A 57 -1.12 0.00 -8.60
C LYS A 57 -1.22 1.48 -8.21
N THR A 58 -2.24 1.85 -7.43
CA THR A 58 -2.45 3.23 -6.98
C THR A 58 -1.35 3.69 -6.03
N LEU A 59 -0.82 2.78 -5.20
CA LEU A 59 0.34 3.01 -4.33
C LEU A 59 1.67 3.01 -5.10
N GLY A 60 1.65 2.66 -6.40
CA GLY A 60 2.84 2.61 -7.26
C GLY A 60 3.63 1.32 -7.14
N ILE A 61 3.06 0.29 -6.53
CA ILE A 61 3.68 -1.02 -6.28
C ILE A 61 3.38 -1.92 -7.48
N GLN A 62 4.43 -2.32 -8.20
CA GLN A 62 4.32 -3.10 -9.43
C GLN A 62 4.72 -4.57 -9.24
N ASP A 63 5.49 -4.86 -8.20
CA ASP A 63 5.94 -6.21 -7.84
C ASP A 63 5.22 -6.62 -6.56
N PHE A 64 4.04 -7.22 -6.72
CA PHE A 64 3.21 -7.73 -5.62
C PHE A 64 2.71 -9.13 -5.99
N ASN A 65 2.41 -9.94 -4.99
CA ASN A 65 1.95 -11.31 -5.21
C ASN A 65 0.61 -11.35 -5.98
N GLU A 66 0.61 -11.87 -7.21
CA GLU A 66 -0.60 -12.04 -8.03
C GLU A 66 -1.55 -13.13 -7.51
N CYS A 67 -1.05 -14.04 -6.66
CA CYS A 67 -1.78 -15.14 -6.04
C CYS A 67 -1.74 -15.03 -4.50
N PRO A 68 -2.33 -13.96 -3.91
CA PRO A 68 -2.29 -13.76 -2.47
C PRO A 68 -3.17 -14.79 -1.74
N GLN A 69 -2.84 -15.06 -0.47
CA GLN A 69 -3.68 -15.92 0.36
C GLN A 69 -5.09 -15.32 0.51
N GLY A 70 -6.12 -16.14 0.30
CA GLY A 70 -7.52 -15.72 0.34
C GLY A 70 -8.09 -15.32 -1.01
N LEU A 71 -7.29 -15.36 -2.09
CA LEU A 71 -7.73 -15.16 -3.48
C LEU A 71 -8.88 -16.10 -3.85
N GLU A 72 -8.82 -17.37 -3.42
CA GLU A 72 -9.83 -18.38 -3.77
C GLU A 72 -11.23 -18.03 -3.27
N ASN A 73 -11.33 -17.21 -2.21
CA ASN A 73 -12.59 -16.76 -1.63
C ASN A 73 -12.87 -15.28 -1.92
N ASP A 74 -12.02 -14.61 -2.71
CA ASP A 74 -12.04 -13.16 -2.92
C ASP A 74 -11.99 -12.35 -1.61
N ARG A 75 -11.23 -12.85 -0.63
CA ARG A 75 -11.11 -12.28 0.72
C ARG A 75 -9.65 -12.19 1.14
N ILE A 76 -8.98 -11.14 0.67
CA ILE A 76 -7.59 -10.86 1.02
C ILE A 76 -7.60 -10.04 2.31
N SER A 77 -6.94 -10.54 3.35
CA SER A 77 -6.93 -9.84 4.63
C SER A 77 -6.11 -8.55 4.58
N HIS A 78 -6.44 -7.60 5.45
CA HIS A 78 -5.65 -6.37 5.60
C HIS A 78 -4.18 -6.67 5.93
N TYR A 79 -3.91 -7.78 6.63
CA TYR A 79 -2.54 -8.21 6.93
C TYR A 79 -1.78 -8.58 5.65
N ILE A 80 -2.36 -9.39 4.77
CA ILE A 80 -1.72 -9.78 3.50
C ILE A 80 -1.51 -8.56 2.61
N PHE A 81 -2.48 -7.65 2.55
CA PHE A 81 -2.33 -6.38 1.83
C PHE A 81 -1.13 -5.57 2.35
N LYS A 82 -1.01 -5.38 3.68
CA LYS A 82 0.07 -4.60 4.29
C LYS A 82 1.46 -5.24 4.24
N GLN A 83 1.55 -6.57 4.16
CA GLN A 83 2.86 -7.24 4.02
C GLN A 83 3.50 -6.97 2.65
N GLU A 84 2.68 -6.69 1.64
CA GLU A 84 3.10 -6.46 0.27
C GLU A 84 3.24 -4.95 -0.05
N ALA A 85 2.74 -4.07 0.83
CA ALA A 85 2.69 -2.62 0.63
C ALA A 85 3.69 -1.85 1.50
#